data_AF-A0A924JPH7-F1
#
_entry.id   AF-A0A924JPH7-F1
#
_cell.length_a   1.000
_cell.length_b   1.000
_cell.length_c   1.000
_cell.angle_alpha   90.00
_cell.angle_beta   90.00
_cell.angle_gamma   90.00
#
_symmetry.space_group_name_H-M   'P 1'
#
loop_
_entity.id
_entity.type
_entity.pdbx_description
1 polymer ?
#
loop_
_entity_poly.entity_id
_entity_poly.type
_entity_poly.pdbx_seq_one_letter_code
_entity_poly.pdbx_strand_id
1 'polypeptide(L)' 'MNVLVGEKEFFKGIPQIQFEGLQSDNPLAFRWYDESRMVAGKTMREWLRFAGAYWHSFCGN' A
#
# COMPACT_ATOMS: atom_id res chain seq x y z
N MET A 1 2.54 -11.80 1.08
CA MET A 1 1.58 -11.86 -0.06
C MET A 1 2.38 -11.70 -1.33
N ASN A 2 2.19 -12.57 -2.33
CA ASN A 2 2.84 -12.38 -3.63
C ASN A 2 1.99 -11.43 -4.47
N VAL A 3 2.59 -10.37 -5.01
CA VAL A 3 1.91 -9.45 -5.92
C VAL A 3 1.71 -10.17 -7.25
N LEU A 4 0.48 -10.21 -7.74
CA LEU A 4 0.17 -10.75 -9.06
C LEU A 4 0.60 -9.72 -10.12
N VAL A 5 1.76 -9.94 -10.73
CA VAL A 5 2.15 -9.23 -11.94
C VAL A 5 1.59 -10.05 -13.10
N GLY A 6 0.56 -9.55 -13.77
CA GLY A 6 0.02 -10.20 -14.97
C GLY A 6 1.04 -10.18 -16.11
N GLU A 7 0.59 -10.38 -17.36
CA GLU A 7 1.49 -10.40 -18.52
C GLU A 7 2.22 -9.07 -18.77
N LYS A 8 1.69 -7.96 -18.24
CA LYS A 8 2.24 -6.61 -18.43
C LYS A 8 2.27 -5.83 -17.12
N GLU A 9 3.43 -5.26 -16.81
CA GLU A 9 3.62 -4.29 -15.73
C GLU A 9 3.24 -2.88 -16.21
N PHE A 10 2.26 -2.27 -15.54
CA PHE A 10 1.80 -0.91 -15.85
C PHE A 10 2.58 0.18 -15.09
N PHE A 11 3.00 -0.09 -13.85
CA PHE A 11 3.72 0.84 -12.98
C PHE A 11 5.20 0.50 -12.89
N LYS A 12 5.91 0.60 -14.02
CA LYS A 12 7.33 0.26 -14.08
C LYS A 12 8.15 1.14 -13.14
N GLY A 13 9.01 0.51 -12.35
CA GLY A 13 9.91 1.20 -11.41
C GLY A 13 9.26 1.59 -10.08
N ILE A 14 7.99 1.23 -9.85
CA ILE A 14 7.33 1.39 -8.56
C ILE A 14 7.21 0.00 -7.92
N PRO A 15 8.10 -0.37 -6.98
CA PRO A 15 8.01 -1.65 -6.28
C PRO A 15 6.84 -1.64 -5.29
N GLN A 16 6.58 -2.78 -4.66
CA GLN A 16 5.64 -2.84 -3.55
C GLN A 16 6.09 -1.88 -2.44
N ILE A 17 5.22 -0.93 -2.10
CA ILE A 17 5.47 0.11 -1.09
C ILE A 17 5.63 -0.53 0.29
N GLN A 18 6.75 -0.25 0.95
CA GLN A 18 7.10 -0.81 2.26
C GLN A 18 6.85 0.20 3.39
N PHE A 19 6.82 -0.29 4.62
CA PHE A 19 6.86 0.56 5.80
C PHE A 19 8.31 0.87 6.19
N GLU A 20 8.65 2.15 6.28
CA GLU A 20 9.99 2.62 6.68
C GLU A 20 9.97 3.48 7.96
N GLY A 21 8.79 3.86 8.45
CA GLY A 21 8.61 4.58 9.70
C GLY A 21 8.76 6.11 9.59
N LEU A 22 8.65 6.76 10.75
CA LEU A 22 8.45 8.21 10.86
C LEU A 22 9.61 9.07 10.34
N GLN A 23 10.82 8.52 10.34
CA GLN A 23 12.04 9.23 9.92
C GLN A 23 12.32 9.10 8.42
N SER A 24 11.54 8.28 7.71
CA SER A 24 11.72 8.09 6.27
C SER A 24 11.38 9.36 5.49
N ASP A 25 12.32 9.79 4.65
CA ASP A 25 12.16 10.84 3.65
C ASP A 25 11.69 10.29 2.30
N ASN A 26 11.65 8.96 2.12
CA ASN A 26 11.19 8.31 0.91
C ASN A 26 9.68 8.57 0.68
N PRO A 27 9.29 9.23 -0.42
CA PRO A 27 7.89 9.50 -0.72
C PRO A 27 7.09 8.25 -1.09
N LEU A 28 7.77 7.16 -1.49
CA LEU A 28 7.18 5.87 -1.85
C LEU A 28 7.34 4.84 -0.72
N ALA A 29 7.20 5.28 0.53
CA ALA A 29 7.18 4.45 1.71
C ALA A 29 6.09 4.89 2.70
N PHE A 30 5.53 3.94 3.44
CA PHE A 30 4.62 4.25 4.53
C PHE A 30 5.40 4.71 5.76
N ARG A 31 5.02 5.87 6.30
CA ARG A 31 5.58 6.41 7.56
C ARG A 31 4.84 5.96 8.81
N TRP A 32 3.54 5.66 8.67
CA TRP A 32 2.65 5.31 9.79
C TRP A 32 1.97 3.96 9.64
N TYR A 33 1.71 3.53 8.40
CA TYR A 33 0.98 2.32 8.13
C TYR A 33 1.93 1.12 8.04
N ASP A 34 1.94 0.31 9.09
CA ASP A 34 2.51 -1.04 9.10
C ASP A 34 1.34 -2.03 9.16
N GLU A 35 1.17 -2.82 8.10
CA GLU A 35 0.02 -3.72 7.96
C GLU A 35 -0.08 -4.74 9.10
N SER A 36 1.05 -5.14 9.67
CA SER A 36 1.16 -6.20 10.69
C SER A 36 1.05 -5.66 12.11
N ARG A 37 1.16 -4.33 12.28
CA ARG A 37 1.18 -3.70 13.59
C ARG A 37 -0.14 -3.91 14.33
N MET A 38 -0.05 -4.52 15.50
CA MET A 38 -1.18 -4.72 16.40
C MET A 38 -1.55 -3.42 17.11
N VAL A 39 -2.83 -3.04 17.03
CA VAL A 39 -3.44 -1.89 17.70
C VAL A 39 -4.72 -2.38 18.38
N ALA A 40 -4.77 -2.29 19.71
CA ALA A 40 -5.94 -2.71 20.50
C ALA A 40 -6.50 -4.10 20.11
N GLY A 41 -5.63 -5.07 19.86
CA GLY A 41 -6.01 -6.46 19.60
C GLY A 41 -6.35 -6.81 18.14
N LYS A 42 -6.22 -5.89 17.18
CA LYS A 42 -6.28 -6.19 15.73
C LYS A 42 -5.12 -5.53 14.98
N THR A 43 -4.75 -6.09 13.84
CA THR A 43 -3.74 -5.49 12.96
C THR A 43 -4.27 -4.18 12.34
N MET A 44 -3.38 -3.26 11.97
CA MET A 44 -3.78 -2.03 11.27
C MET A 44 -4.55 -2.33 9.97
N ARG A 45 -4.18 -3.40 9.27
CA ARG A 45 -4.88 -3.86 8.08
C ARG A 45 -6.34 -4.22 8.37
N GLU A 46 -6.61 -4.91 9.47
CA GLU A 46 -7.97 -5.30 9.88
C GLU A 46 -8.82 -4.11 10.34
N TRP A 47 -8.19 -3.10 10.94
CA TRP A 47 -8.88 -1.87 11.32
C TRP A 47 -9.25 -1.02 10.12
N LEU A 48 -8.27 -0.73 9.25
CA LEU A 48 -8.41 0.27 8.20
C LEU A 48 -9.11 -0.27 6.96
N ARG A 49 -8.80 -1.53 6.58
CA ARG A 49 -9.40 -2.22 5.45
C ARG A 49 -9.44 -1.35 4.18
N PHE A 50 -8.31 -0.72 3.85
CA PHE A 50 -8.20 0.19 2.71
C PHE A 50 -8.66 -0.48 1.40
N ALA A 51 -9.33 0.32 0.57
CA ALA A 51 -9.79 -0.07 -0.76
C ALA A 51 -9.52 1.06 -1.75
N GLY A 52 -9.22 0.70 -3.00
CA GLY A 52 -9.08 1.64 -4.10
C GLY A 52 -10.41 1.83 -4.83
N ALA A 53 -10.79 3.08 -5.09
CA ALA A 53 -11.95 3.40 -5.91
C ALA A 53 -11.59 3.25 -7.40
N TYR A 54 -12.17 2.26 -8.08
CA TYR A 54 -11.81 1.91 -9.45
C TYR A 54 -12.03 3.07 -10.43
N TRP A 55 -13.19 3.72 -10.34
CA TRP A 55 -13.59 4.81 -11.23
C TRP A 55 -12.63 6.01 -11.16
N HIS A 56 -12.20 6.41 -9.96
CA HIS A 56 -11.26 7.51 -9.80
C HIS A 56 -9.83 7.13 -10.18
N SER A 57 -9.45 5.87 -9.99
CA SER A 57 -8.05 5.45 -10.15
C SER A 57 -7.70 5.01 -11.57
N PHE A 58 -8.67 4.45 -12.30
CA PHE A 58 -8.42 3.80 -13.60
C PHE A 58 -9.36 4.25 -14.73
N CYS A 59 -10.38 5.07 -14.44
CA CYS A 59 -11.35 5.53 -15.44
C CYS A 59 -11.40 7.05 -15.58
N GLY A 60 -10.47 7.78 -14.95
CA GLY A 60 -10.35 9.22 -15.16
C GLY A 60 -9.95 9.52 -16.61
N ASN A 61 -10.80 10.26 -17.33
CA ASN A 61 -10.54 10.76 -18.69
C ASN A 61 -9.42 11.82 -18.70
#